data_AF-A0A494X2S2-F1
#
_entry.id   AF-A0A494X2S2-F1
#
_cell.length_a   1.000
_cell.length_b   1.000
_cell.length_c   1.000
_cell.angle_alpha   90.00
_cell.angle_beta   90.00
_cell.angle_gamma   90.00
#
_symmetry.space_group_name_H-M   'P 1'
#
loop_
_entity.id
_entity.type
_entity.pdbx_description
1 polymer ?
#
loop_
_entity_poly.entity_id
_entity_poly.type
_entity_poly.pdbx_seq_one_letter_code
_entity_poly.pdbx_strand_id
1 'polypeptide(L)' 'MPRKTCYICGQHPRVRKKDPWGKWQRVSDLRPAGGGRWVCSRCIAATVRGTVALALGREDVVEVMA' A
#
# COMPACT_ATOMS: atom_id res chain seq x y z
N MET A 1 6.38 1.79 22.06
CA MET A 1 6.84 2.09 20.69
C MET A 1 5.62 2.41 19.83
N PRO A 2 5.56 3.57 19.14
CA PRO A 2 4.46 3.89 18.23
C PRO A 2 4.40 2.82 17.14
N ARG A 3 3.20 2.28 16.88
CA ARG A 3 2.99 1.30 15.81
C ARG A 3 3.26 2.00 14.47
N LYS A 4 4.11 1.40 13.62
CA LYS A 4 4.30 1.88 12.24
C LYS A 4 2.93 1.89 11.55
N THR A 5 2.54 3.00 10.96
CA THR A 5 1.26 3.17 10.24
C THR A 5 1.51 3.64 8.82
N CYS A 6 0.54 3.38 7.93
CA CYS A 6 0.52 3.93 6.59
C CYS A 6 0.35 5.46 6.66
N TYR A 7 1.24 6.22 6.02
CA TYR A 7 1.16 7.68 6.01
C TYR A 7 -0.04 8.23 5.20
N ILE A 8 -0.65 7.39 4.36
CA ILE A 8 -1.81 7.75 3.54
C ILE A 8 -3.11 7.49 4.30
N CYS A 9 -3.35 6.25 4.74
CA CYS A 9 -4.63 5.86 5.35
C CYS A 9 -4.59 5.72 6.88
N GLY A 10 -3.46 5.96 7.53
CA GLY A 10 -3.30 5.85 8.99
C GLY A 10 -3.32 4.41 9.55
N GLN A 11 -3.57 3.40 8.72
CA GLN A 11 -3.74 2.01 9.18
C GLN A 11 -2.40 1.25 9.26
N HIS A 12 -2.36 0.21 10.09
CA HIS A 12 -1.27 -0.79 10.12
C HIS A 12 -1.76 -2.16 9.61
N PRO A 13 -1.98 -2.32 8.29
CA PRO A 13 -2.47 -3.58 7.75
C PRO A 13 -1.44 -4.71 7.90
N ARG A 14 -1.97 -5.92 8.11
CA ARG A 14 -1.19 -7.16 8.16
C ARG A 14 -1.68 -8.11 7.07
N VAL A 15 -0.74 -8.78 6.41
CA VAL A 15 -1.02 -9.78 5.38
C VAL A 15 -0.49 -11.14 5.80
N ARG A 16 -1.04 -12.20 5.24
CA ARG A 16 -0.52 -13.57 5.41
C ARG A 16 0.51 -13.84 4.33
N LYS A 17 1.72 -14.22 4.72
CA LYS A 17 2.78 -14.66 3.82
C LYS A 17 3.17 -16.09 4.19
N LYS A 18 3.37 -16.93 3.18
CA LYS A 18 3.95 -18.27 3.38
C LYS A 18 5.46 -18.11 3.60
N ASP A 19 5.98 -18.72 4.65
CA ASP A 19 7.42 -18.81 4.88
C ASP A 19 8.06 -19.86 3.96
N PRO A 20 9.40 -19.96 3.89
CA PRO A 20 10.09 -20.95 3.05
C PRO A 20 9.74 -22.41 3.36
N TRP A 21 9.18 -22.70 4.55
CA TRP A 21 8.77 -24.04 4.98
C TRP A 21 7.27 -24.30 4.79
N GLY A 22 6.56 -23.39 4.13
CA GLY A 22 5.15 -23.54 3.82
C GLY A 22 4.18 -23.15 4.94
N LYS A 23 4.66 -22.63 6.08
CA LYS A 23 3.78 -22.17 7.16
C LYS A 23 3.29 -20.75 6.89
N TRP A 24 2.05 -20.47 7.28
CA TRP A 24 1.45 -19.15 7.14
C TRP A 24 1.83 -18.25 8.32
N GLN A 25 2.40 -17.07 8.03
CA GLN A 25 2.75 -16.07 9.03
C GLN A 25 2.04 -14.75 8.75
N ARG A 26 1.61 -14.04 9.80
CA ARG A 26 1.08 -12.68 9.69
C ARG A 26 2.24 -11.68 9.75
N VAL A 27 2.43 -10.93 8.68
CA VAL A 27 3.50 -9.92 8.54
C VAL A 27 2.90 -8.54 8.26
N SER A 28 3.67 -7.49 8.53
CA SER A 28 3.29 -6.10 8.21
C SER A 28 3.20 -5.92 6.69
N ASP A 29 2.11 -5.31 6.21
CA ASP A 29 1.94 -4.93 4.79
C ASP A 29 2.56 -3.54 4.48
N LEU A 30 3.20 -2.92 5.45
CA LEU A 30 3.87 -1.63 5.27
C LEU A 30 5.22 -1.77 4.55
N ARG A 31 5.43 -0.93 3.55
CA ARG A 31 6.66 -0.74 2.78
C ARG A 31 7.25 0.63 3.07
N PRO A 32 8.58 0.80 3.01
CA PRO A 32 9.19 2.12 3.13
C PRO A 32 8.78 3.02 1.97
N ALA A 33 8.37 4.24 2.29
CA ALA A 33 8.25 5.36 1.36
C ALA A 33 9.29 6.41 1.80
N GLY A 34 9.90 7.14 0.85
CA GLY A 34 11.00 8.07 1.14
C GLY A 34 10.76 8.99 2.35
N GLY A 35 11.84 9.44 3.01
CA GLY A 35 11.75 10.32 4.18
C GLY A 35 11.28 9.62 5.46
N GLY A 36 11.59 8.32 5.62
CA GLY A 36 11.28 7.56 6.84
C GLY A 36 9.80 7.18 7.01
N ARG A 37 8.98 7.39 5.98
CA ARG A 37 7.55 7.10 5.98
C ARG A 37 7.27 5.64 5.60
N TRP A 38 6.05 5.19 5.88
CA TRP A 38 5.60 3.83 5.58
C TRP A 38 4.28 3.86 4.83
N VAL A 39 4.10 3.02 3.81
CA VAL A 39 2.90 2.97 2.97
C VAL A 39 2.42 1.53 2.81
N CYS A 40 1.11 1.30 2.82
CA CYS A 40 0.55 -0.04 2.61
C CYS A 40 0.36 -0.37 1.12
N SER A 41 0.27 -1.66 0.80
CA SER A 41 0.14 -2.14 -0.58
C SER A 41 -1.15 -1.65 -1.25
N ARG A 42 -2.25 -1.49 -0.48
CA ARG A 42 -3.52 -0.96 -0.99
C ARG A 42 -3.38 0.48 -1.48
N CYS A 43 -2.72 1.34 -0.71
CA CYS A 43 -2.51 2.74 -1.10
C CYS A 43 -1.53 2.86 -2.27
N ILE A 44 -0.47 2.04 -2.31
CA ILE A 44 0.42 1.96 -3.48
C ILE A 44 -0.37 1.60 -4.74
N ALA A 45 -1.22 0.56 -4.66
CA ALA A 45 -2.02 0.13 -5.81
C ALA A 45 -3.04 1.20 -6.26
N ALA A 46 -3.58 2.01 -5.35
CA ALA A 46 -4.43 3.14 -5.71
C ALA A 46 -3.62 4.21 -6.47
N THR A 47 -2.44 4.58 -5.97
CA THR A 47 -1.55 5.55 -6.63
C THR A 47 -1.12 5.07 -8.01
N VAL A 48 -0.64 3.83 -8.14
CA VAL A 48 -0.21 3.25 -9.42
C VAL A 48 -1.36 3.22 -10.43
N ARG A 49 -2.57 2.83 -10.02
CA ARG A 49 -3.73 2.84 -10.91
C ARG A 49 -4.05 4.25 -11.42
N GLY A 50 -3.99 5.25 -10.55
CA GLY A 50 -4.16 6.65 -10.93
C GLY A 50 -3.08 7.12 -11.92
N THR A 51 -1.80 6.82 -11.65
CA THR A 51 -0.69 7.18 -12.55
C THR A 51 -0.81 6.51 -13.92
N VAL A 52 -1.17 5.22 -13.96
CA VAL A 52 -1.34 4.50 -15.23
C VAL A 52 -2.53 5.04 -16.02
N ALA A 53 -3.66 5.31 -15.36
CA ALA A 53 -4.83 5.88 -16.02
C ALA A 53 -4.53 7.27 -16.62
N LEU A 54 -3.79 8.11 -15.88
CA LEU A 54 -3.32 9.40 -16.38
C LEU A 54 -2.40 9.23 -17.60
N ALA A 55 -1.44 8.31 -17.54
CA ALA A 55 -0.52 8.03 -18.65
C ALA A 55 -1.24 7.50 -19.92
N LEU A 56 -2.39 6.86 -19.75
CA LEU A 56 -3.21 6.32 -20.84
C LEU A 56 -4.31 7.29 -21.33
N GLY A 57 -4.41 8.50 -20.76
CA GLY A 57 -5.46 9.47 -21.11
C GLY A 57 -6.88 9.01 -20.73
N ARG A 58 -7.00 8.14 -19.72
CA ARG A 58 -8.29 7.61 -19.22
C ARG A 58 -8.66 8.28 -17.91
N GLU A 59 -8.84 9.59 -17.96
CA GLU A 59 -9.13 10.43 -16.79
C GLU A 59 -10.55 10.18 -16.24
N ASP A 60 -11.44 9.58 -17.04
CA ASP A 60 -12.81 9.19 -16.70
C ASP A 60 -12.92 8.01 -15.73
N VAL A 61 -11.81 7.30 -15.47
CA VAL A 61 -11.80 6.05 -14.67
C VAL A 61 -11.25 6.26 -13.24
N VAL A 62 -10.74 7.45 -12.91
CA VAL A 62 -10.05 7.70 -11.64
C VAL A 62 -10.88 8.60 -10.73
N GLU A 63 -11.74 8.01 -9.91
CA GLU A 63 -12.31 8.71 -8.76
C GLU A 63 -11.27 8.75 -7.63
N VAL A 64 -10.57 9.88 -7.48
CA VAL A 64 -9.65 10.12 -6.36
C VAL A 64 -10.49 10.51 -5.14
N MET A 65 -10.87 9.54 -4.31
CA MET A 65 -11.45 9.86 -3.00
C MET A 65 -10.35 10.37 -2.05
N ALA A 66 -10.55 11.57 -1.52
CA ALA A 66 -9.74 12.23 -0.50
C ALA A 66 -9.81 11.51 0.86
#